data_AF-A0A2G4H8Q7-F1
#
_entry.id   AF-A0A2G4H8Q7-F1
#
_cell.length_a   1.000
_cell.length_b   1.000
_cell.length_c   1.000
_cell.angle_alpha   90.00
_cell.angle_beta   90.00
_cell.angle_gamma   90.00
#
_symmetry.space_group_name_H-M   'P 1'
#
loop_
_entity.id
_entity.type
_entity.pdbx_description
1 polymer ?
#
loop_
_entity_poly.entity_id
_entity_poly.type
_entity_poly.pdbx_seq_one_letter_code
_entity_poly.pdbx_strand_id
1 'polypeptide(L)' 'KLNDGTERKFINDGDTVTMRGWAEKNGVRIGFGECSSTVLPSYIYT' A
#
# COMPACT_ATOMS: atom_id res chain seq x y z
N LYS A 1 -12.97 -3.31 -8.21
CA LYS A 1 -12.74 -4.68 -7.71
C LYS A 1 -11.25 -4.95 -7.63
N LEU A 2 -10.81 -5.55 -6.54
CA LEU A 2 -9.45 -6.08 -6.36
C LEU A 2 -9.34 -7.45 -7.05
N ASN A 3 -8.11 -7.99 -7.13
CA ASN A 3 -7.83 -9.26 -7.82
C ASN A 3 -8.58 -10.46 -7.22
N ASP A 4 -8.96 -10.38 -5.94
CA ASP A 4 -9.75 -11.38 -5.23
C ASP A 4 -11.28 -11.21 -5.43
N GLY A 5 -11.70 -10.25 -6.26
CA GLY A 5 -13.10 -9.94 -6.52
C GLY A 5 -13.77 -9.05 -5.46
N THR A 6 -13.06 -8.69 -4.38
CA THR A 6 -13.58 -7.77 -3.36
C THR A 6 -13.60 -6.33 -3.85
N GLU A 7 -14.32 -5.46 -3.15
CA GLU A 7 -14.37 -4.02 -3.44
C GLU A 7 -13.89 -3.22 -2.23
N ARG A 8 -13.32 -2.04 -2.52
CA ARG A 8 -12.92 -1.04 -1.54
C ARG A 8 -13.36 0.32 -2.06
N LYS A 9 -14.00 1.10 -1.18
CA LYS A 9 -14.28 2.52 -1.42
C LYS A 9 -13.21 3.40 -0.75
N PHE A 10 -12.75 2.98 0.42
CA PHE A 10 -11.65 3.54 1.21
C PHE A 10 -10.81 2.40 1.81
N ILE A 11 -9.68 2.74 2.44
CA ILE A 11 -8.86 1.81 3.21
C ILE A 11 -9.58 1.39 4.49
N ASN A 12 -9.44 0.12 4.86
CA ASN A 12 -10.02 -0.46 6.06
C ASN A 12 -8.92 -0.85 7.06
N ASP A 13 -9.30 -1.05 8.33
CA ASP A 13 -8.41 -1.62 9.33
C ASP A 13 -7.89 -2.99 8.86
N GLY A 14 -6.59 -3.21 9.01
CA GLY A 14 -5.87 -4.38 8.52
C GLY A 14 -5.39 -4.28 7.08
N ASP A 15 -5.83 -3.30 6.28
CA ASP A 15 -5.28 -3.08 4.95
C ASP A 15 -3.83 -2.55 5.05
N THR A 16 -2.93 -3.09 4.22
CA THR A 16 -1.56 -2.59 4.05
C THR A 16 -1.42 -1.92 2.70
N VAL A 17 -0.91 -0.68 2.70
CA VAL A 17 -0.63 0.08 1.48
C VAL A 17 0.88 0.16 1.27
N THR A 18 1.35 -0.39 0.16
CA THR A 18 2.75 -0.36 -0.27
C THR A 18 2.90 0.52 -1.50
N MET A 19 3.67 1.59 -1.40
CA MET A 19 4.07 2.46 -2.52
C MET A 19 5.48 2.11 -2.96
N ARG A 20 5.66 1.98 -4.28
CA ARG A 20 6.95 1.75 -4.93
C ARG A 20 7.09 2.69 -6.11
N GLY A 21 8.26 3.28 -6.26
CA GLY A 21 8.61 4.15 -7.38
C GLY A 21 10.06 3.93 -7.78
N TRP A 22 10.35 4.13 -9.06
CA TRP A 22 11.70 4.09 -9.60
C TRP A 22 11.81 4.97 -10.85
N ALA A 23 13.03 5.45 -11.11
CA ALA A 23 13.38 5.97 -12.42
C ALA A 23 13.95 4.83 -13.28
N GLU A 24 13.63 4.81 -14.57
CA GLU A 24 14.13 3.81 -15.51
C GLU A 24 14.75 4.48 -16.73
N LYS A 25 15.95 4.03 -17.12
CA LYS A 25 16.60 4.43 -18.37
C LYS A 25 17.45 3.28 -18.92
N ASN A 26 17.28 2.97 -20.21
CA ASN A 26 18.04 1.93 -20.92
C ASN A 26 18.01 0.55 -20.20
N GLY A 27 16.85 0.17 -19.65
CA GLY A 27 16.70 -1.09 -18.91
C GLY A 27 17.29 -1.09 -17.49
N VAL A 28 17.90 0.02 -17.04
CA VAL A 28 18.39 0.17 -15.66
C VAL A 28 17.34 0.89 -14.83
N ARG A 29 17.00 0.29 -13.67
CA ARG A 29 16.06 0.85 -12.70
C ARG A 29 16.80 1.32 -11.45
N ILE A 30 16.51 2.54 -11.00
CA ILE A 30 16.97 3.09 -9.72
C ILE A 30 15.73 3.35 -8.87
N GLY A 31 15.55 2.50 -7.86
CA GLY A 31 14.37 2.51 -7.00
C GLY A 31 14.55 3.34 -5.73
N PHE A 32 13.43 3.85 -5.22
CA PHE A 32 13.35 4.52 -3.92
C PHE A 32 13.17 3.54 -2.75
N GLY A 33 13.04 2.25 -3.03
CA GLY A 33 12.64 1.24 -2.04
C GLY A 33 11.13 1.19 -1.85
N GLU A 34 10.71 0.65 -0.72
CA GLU A 34 9.31 0.48 -0.34
C GLU A 34 8.92 1.47 0.77
N CYS A 35 7.81 2.16 0.57
CA CYS A 35 7.11 2.89 1.62
C CYS A 35 5.82 2.13 1.91
N SER A 36 5.75 1.46 3.06
CA SER A 36 4.63 0.60 3.43
C SER A 36 4.11 0.87 4.82
N SER A 37 2.80 0.83 4.99
CA SER A 37 2.13 0.96 6.28
C SER A 37 0.82 0.18 6.31
N THR A 38 0.49 -0.35 7.49
CA THR A 38 -0.76 -1.05 7.77
C THR A 38 -1.66 -0.16 8.62
N VAL A 39 -2.93 -0.06 8.25
CA VAL A 39 -3.93 0.64 9.06
C VAL A 39 -4.28 -0.24 10.26
N LEU A 40 -3.94 0.20 11.46
CA LEU A 40 -4.34 -0.48 12.68
C LEU A 40 -5.72 0.01 13.14
N PRO A 41 -6.50 -0.84 13.84
CA PRO A 41 -7.74 -0.41 14.46
C PRO A 41 -7.56 0.82 15.34
N SER A 42 -8.60 1.63 15.41
CA SER A 42 -8.60 2.78 16.30
C SER A 42 -8.44 2.34 17.76
N TYR A 43 -7.76 3.16 18.55
CA TYR A 43 -7.67 2.95 19.98
C TYR A 43 -9.03 3.26 20.62
N ILE A 44 -9.59 2.29 21.34
CA ILE A 44 -10.83 2.46 22.11
C ILE A 44 -10.44 2.83 23.54
N TYR A 45 -10.74 4.07 23.95
CA TYR A 45 -10.66 4.46 25.37
C TYR A 45 -11.99 4.07 26.03
N THR A 46 -11.98 2.96 26.77
CA THR A 46 -13.04 2.58 27.71
C THR A 46 -12.52 2.69 29.13
#